data_AF-A0A453EM95-F1
#
_entry.id   AF-A0A453EM95-F1
#
_cell.length_a   1.000
_cell.length_b   1.000
_cell.length_c   1.000
_cell.angle_alpha   90.00
_cell.angle_beta   90.00
_cell.angle_gamma   90.00
#
_symmetry.space_group_name_H-M   'P 1'
#
loop_
_entity.id
_entity.type
_entity.pdbx_description
1 polymer ?
#
loop_
_entity_poly.entity_id
_entity_poly.type
_entity_poly.pdbx_seq_one_letter_code
_entity_poly.pdbx_strand_id
1 'polypeptide(L)'
;MSFQDLEAGNGVRGTPRRNGRAAGAGAGSSQAVASGVFQINTAVATFQRLVNTLGTPKDTPDLRDRIHKTRAHITQLVKDTSEKLKQASEADHRLEATV
;
A
#
# COMPACT_ATOMS: atom_id res chain seq x y z
N MET A 1 9.52 -6.12 -6.26
CA MET A 1 8.32 -6.09 -7.11
C MET A 1 7.55 -4.87 -6.69
N SER A 2 7.42 -3.87 -7.56
CA SER A 2 6.76 -2.61 -7.23
C SER A 2 5.29 -2.66 -7.67
N PHE A 3 4.43 -1.86 -7.05
CA PHE A 3 3.02 -1.76 -7.43
C PHE A 3 2.86 -1.24 -8.88
N GLN A 4 3.81 -0.41 -9.34
CA GLN A 4 3.88 0.12 -10.71
C GLN A 4 4.04 -0.98 -11.77
N ASP A 5 4.82 -2.03 -11.48
CA ASP A 5 5.03 -3.16 -12.39
C ASP A 5 3.74 -3.97 -12.63
N LEU A 6 2.87 -4.08 -11.62
CA LEU A 6 1.61 -4.82 -11.70
C LEU A 6 0.51 -4.03 -12.44
N GLU A 7 0.45 -2.71 -12.25
CA GLU A 7 -0.52 -1.84 -12.93
C GLU A 7 -0.23 -1.75 -14.43
N ALA A 8 1.05 -1.70 -14.81
CA ALA A 8 1.49 -1.71 -16.21
C ALA A 8 1.20 -3.04 -16.94
N GLY A 9 1.05 -4.15 -16.19
CA GLY A 9 0.84 -5.49 -16.72
C GLY A 9 -0.59 -5.80 -17.19
N ASN A 10 -1.58 -4.97 -16.88
CA ASN A 10 -3.00 -5.24 -17.20
C ASN A 10 -3.49 -4.61 -18.52
N GLY A 11 -2.57 -4.16 -19.39
CA GLY A 11 -2.88 -3.43 -20.63
C GLY A 11 -3.01 -4.26 -21.91
N VAL A 12 -2.90 -5.59 -21.86
CA VAL A 12 -2.92 -6.43 -23.08
C VAL A 12 -4.23 -7.19 -23.21
N ARG A 13 -5.29 -6.50 -23.65
CA ARG A 13 -6.36 -7.05 -24.51
C ARG A 13 -7.30 -5.93 -24.99
N GLY A 14 -6.91 -5.37 -26.13
CA GLY A 14 -7.68 -4.62 -27.12
C GLY A 14 -9.02 -3.97 -26.75
N THR A 15 -9.07 -2.64 -26.81
CA THR A 15 -10.02 -1.85 -27.63
C THR A 15 -9.72 -0.35 -27.49
N PRO A 16 -9.74 0.45 -28.58
CA PRO A 16 -9.66 1.91 -28.47
C PRO A 16 -11.08 2.50 -28.44
N ARG A 17 -11.53 2.98 -27.27
CA ARG A 17 -12.69 3.88 -27.13
C ARG A 17 -12.35 4.93 -26.08
N ARG A 18 -11.95 6.14 -26.50
CA ARG A 18 -12.78 7.31 -26.83
C ARG A 18 -13.37 7.98 -25.58
N ASN A 19 -12.86 9.17 -25.32
CA ASN A 19 -13.46 10.32 -24.61
C ASN A 19 -14.05 10.11 -23.21
N GLY A 20 -13.50 10.84 -22.24
CA GLY A 20 -14.25 11.21 -21.03
C GLY A 20 -13.38 11.66 -19.88
N ARG A 21 -13.02 12.94 -19.85
CA ARG A 21 -12.46 13.61 -18.68
C ARG A 21 -13.42 13.47 -17.49
N ALA A 22 -13.17 12.53 -16.57
CA ALA A 22 -13.78 12.51 -15.23
C ALA A 22 -13.08 11.58 -14.20
N ALA A 23 -11.87 11.05 -14.46
CA ALA A 23 -11.25 10.03 -13.60
C ALA A 23 -10.26 10.57 -12.54
N GLY A 24 -10.24 11.88 -12.28
CA GLY A 24 -9.12 12.53 -11.58
C GLY A 24 -9.12 12.46 -10.04
N ALA A 25 -10.28 12.32 -9.40
CA ALA A 25 -10.38 12.46 -7.94
C ALA A 25 -10.44 11.11 -7.19
N GLY A 26 -11.23 10.15 -7.69
CA GLY A 26 -11.39 8.83 -7.05
C GLY A 26 -10.29 7.81 -7.39
N ALA A 27 -9.67 7.92 -8.57
CA ALA A 27 -8.62 6.98 -8.98
C ALA A 27 -7.33 7.17 -8.16
N GLY A 28 -6.97 8.42 -7.84
CA GLY A 28 -5.78 8.73 -7.05
C GLY A 28 -5.89 8.28 -5.59
N SER A 29 -7.06 8.41 -4.98
CA SER A 29 -7.29 7.96 -3.59
C SER A 29 -7.29 6.44 -3.49
N SER A 30 -7.95 5.74 -4.42
CA SER A 30 -7.95 4.27 -4.48
C SER A 30 -6.55 3.70 -4.74
N GLN A 31 -5.78 4.30 -5.67
CA GLN A 31 -4.38 3.91 -5.93
C GLN A 31 -3.47 4.15 -4.71
N ALA A 32 -3.68 5.24 -3.97
CA ALA A 32 -2.92 5.53 -2.76
C ALA A 32 -3.20 4.53 -1.62
N VAL A 33 -4.45 4.07 -1.48
CA VAL A 33 -4.79 2.99 -0.52
C VAL A 33 -4.21 1.66 -0.97
N ALA A 34 -4.36 1.30 -2.25
CA ALA A 34 -3.87 0.02 -2.78
C ALA A 34 -2.34 -0.11 -2.66
N SER A 35 -1.60 0.96 -2.96
CA SER A 35 -0.15 1.01 -2.75
C SER A 35 0.24 0.92 -1.27
N GLY A 36 -0.52 1.57 -0.37
CA GLY A 36 -0.33 1.45 1.08
C GLY A 36 -0.46 0.01 1.57
N VAL A 37 -1.53 -0.69 1.17
CA VAL A 37 -1.75 -2.11 1.51
C VAL A 37 -0.62 -2.99 0.97
N PHE A 38 -0.16 -2.75 -0.25
CA PHE A 38 0.97 -3.49 -0.81
C PHE A 38 2.27 -3.29 -0.01
N GLN A 39 2.56 -2.05 0.38
CA GLN A 39 3.71 -1.72 1.22
C GLN A 39 3.62 -2.39 2.59
N ILE A 40 2.44 -2.40 3.22
CA ILE A 40 2.20 -3.10 4.49
C ILE A 40 2.52 -4.59 4.34
N ASN A 41 1.97 -5.26 3.32
CA ASN A 41 2.22 -6.69 3.09
C ASN A 41 3.71 -6.98 2.88
N THR A 42 4.40 -6.15 2.11
CA THR A 42 5.85 -6.28 1.87
C THR A 42 6.65 -6.09 3.17
N ALA A 43 6.30 -5.08 3.96
CA ALA A 43 6.97 -4.79 5.23
C ALA A 43 6.74 -5.91 6.26
N VAL A 44 5.52 -6.45 6.34
CA VAL A 44 5.17 -7.59 7.20
C VAL A 44 5.93 -8.85 6.78
N ALA A 45 6.01 -9.17 5.49
CA ALA A 45 6.79 -10.30 5.00
C ALA A 45 8.29 -10.16 5.35
N THR A 46 8.82 -8.93 5.27
CA THR A 46 10.21 -8.63 5.67
C THR A 46 10.39 -8.77 7.17
N PHE A 47 9.46 -8.26 7.97
CA PHE A 47 9.46 -8.39 9.43
C PHE A 47 9.46 -9.85 9.86
N GLN A 48 8.62 -10.69 9.25
CA GLN A 48 8.57 -12.13 9.54
C GLN A 48 9.94 -12.78 9.31
N ARG A 49 10.62 -12.45 8.20
CA ARG A 49 11.96 -12.98 7.93
C ARG A 49 12.98 -12.53 8.98
N LEU A 50 12.94 -11.27 9.41
CA LEU A 50 13.82 -10.76 10.46
C LEU A 50 13.54 -11.45 11.81
N VAL A 51 12.27 -11.59 12.20
CA VAL A 51 11.89 -12.28 13.44
C VAL A 51 12.29 -13.75 13.41
N ASN A 52 12.17 -14.44 12.28
CA ASN A 52 12.60 -15.84 12.13
C ASN A 52 14.12 -16.04 12.33
N THR A 53 14.93 -14.97 12.23
CA THR A 53 16.37 -15.05 12.51
C THR A 53 16.73 -14.81 13.96
N LEU A 54 15.78 -14.38 14.80
CA LEU A 54 15.97 -14.31 16.26
C LEU A 54 16.12 -15.72 16.82
N GLY A 55 17.02 -15.88 17.79
CA GLY A 55 17.32 -17.18 18.39
C GLY A 55 18.18 -18.11 17.52
N THR A 56 18.59 -17.66 16.31
CA THR A 56 19.66 -18.30 15.54
C THR A 56 21.02 -17.71 15.94
N PRO A 57 22.17 -18.36 15.64
CA PRO A 57 23.49 -17.75 15.89
C PRO A 57 23.74 -16.44 15.11
N LYS A 58 22.81 -16.02 14.24
CA LYS A 58 22.84 -14.73 13.54
C LYS A 58 22.09 -13.62 14.30
N ASP A 59 21.56 -13.90 15.49
CA ASP A 59 20.94 -12.90 16.36
C ASP A 59 22.01 -11.90 16.83
N THR A 60 21.93 -10.68 16.32
CA THR A 60 22.82 -9.57 16.64
C THR A 60 22.00 -8.39 17.16
N PRO A 61 22.59 -7.49 17.97
CA PRO A 61 21.89 -6.28 18.41
C PRO A 61 21.36 -5.43 17.23
N ASP A 62 22.12 -5.35 16.15
CA ASP A 62 21.73 -4.63 14.92
C ASP A 62 20.46 -5.23 14.28
N LEU A 63 20.33 -6.56 14.29
CA LEU A 63 19.15 -7.26 13.80
C LEU A 63 17.91 -6.95 14.64
N ARG A 64 18.07 -6.90 15.97
CA ARG A 64 16.99 -6.53 16.91
C ARG A 64 16.55 -5.08 16.69
N ASP A 65 17.48 -4.16 16.52
CA ASP A 65 17.16 -2.76 16.18
C ASP A 65 16.41 -2.67 14.85
N ARG A 66 16.81 -3.46 13.86
CA ARG A 66 16.13 -3.51 12.56
C ARG A 66 14.70 -4.06 12.69
N ILE A 67 14.47 -5.04 13.54
CA ILE A 67 13.13 -5.56 13.88
C ILE A 67 12.28 -4.45 14.52
N HIS A 68 12.81 -3.74 15.51
CA HIS A 68 12.10 -2.64 16.15
C HIS A 68 11.74 -1.53 15.17
N LYS A 69 12.69 -1.10 14.33
CA LYS A 69 12.46 -0.11 13.26
C LYS A 69 11.41 -0.59 12.25
N THR A 70 11.48 -1.84 11.83
CA THR A 70 10.52 -2.42 10.87
C THR A 70 9.12 -2.49 11.46
N ARG A 71 8.98 -2.86 12.74
CA ARG A 71 7.70 -2.83 13.46
C ARG A 71 7.11 -1.42 13.55
N ALA A 72 7.94 -0.43 13.87
CA ALA A 72 7.51 0.97 13.92
C ALA A 72 7.05 1.46 12.53
N HIS A 73 7.79 1.12 11.48
CA HIS A 73 7.44 1.45 10.10
C HIS A 73 6.11 0.83 9.66
N ILE A 74 5.85 -0.45 9.97
CA ILE A 74 4.56 -1.09 9.69
C ILE A 74 3.43 -0.35 10.39
N THR A 75 3.61 -0.01 11.67
CA THR A 75 2.61 0.75 12.44
C THR A 75 2.29 2.08 11.77
N GLN A 76 3.31 2.79 11.27
CA GLN A 76 3.12 4.05 10.56
C GLN A 76 2.38 3.85 9.23
N LEU A 77 2.78 2.87 8.42
CA LEU A 77 2.12 2.57 7.16
C LEU A 77 0.63 2.24 7.35
N VAL A 78 0.28 1.49 8.40
CA VAL A 78 -1.10 1.16 8.73
C VAL A 78 -1.91 2.42 9.08
N LYS A 79 -1.33 3.33 9.88
CA LYS A 79 -1.98 4.62 10.21
C LYS A 79 -2.20 5.46 8.96
N ASP A 80 -1.15 5.68 8.17
CA ASP A 80 -1.21 6.49 6.95
C ASP A 80 -2.21 5.92 5.94
N THR A 81 -2.25 4.59 5.79
CA THR A 81 -3.19 3.91 4.88
C THR A 81 -4.62 4.02 5.38
N SER A 82 -4.84 3.93 6.70
CA SER A 82 -6.17 4.09 7.31
C SER A 82 -6.70 5.52 7.14
N GLU A 83 -5.83 6.53 7.30
CA GLU A 83 -6.18 7.93 7.05
C GLU A 83 -6.54 8.17 5.58
N LYS A 84 -5.73 7.63 4.65
CA LYS A 84 -6.01 7.70 3.21
C LYS A 84 -7.32 6.98 2.85
N LEU A 85 -7.60 5.84 3.47
CA LEU A 85 -8.86 5.12 3.28
C LEU A 85 -10.05 5.94 3.75
N LYS A 86 -9.94 6.60 4.91
CA LYS A 86 -10.99 7.48 5.44
C LYS A 86 -11.24 8.66 4.50
N GLN A 87 -10.18 9.31 4.02
CA GLN A 87 -10.27 10.40 3.04
C GLN A 87 -10.89 9.94 1.72
N ALA A 88 -10.50 8.76 1.23
CA ALA A 88 -11.06 8.16 0.02
C ALA A 88 -12.56 7.89 0.18
N SER A 89 -12.97 7.34 1.32
CA SER A 89 -14.37 7.06 1.65
C SER A 89 -15.21 8.34 1.76
N GLU A 90 -14.71 9.37 2.45
CA GLU A 90 -15.41 10.67 2.55
C GLU A 90 -15.57 11.36 1.19
N ALA A 91 -14.58 11.22 0.31
CA ALA A 91 -14.66 11.72 -1.06
C ALA A 91 -15.73 10.97 -1.88
N ASP A 92 -15.83 9.64 -1.72
CA ASP A 92 -16.83 8.80 -2.39
C ASP A 92 -18.26 9.13 -1.91
N HIS A 93 -18.46 9.25 -0.60
CA HIS A 93 -19.74 9.66 -0.01
C HIS A 93 -20.19 11.07 -0.43
N ARG A 94 -19.25 12.01 -0.65
CA ARG A 94 -19.57 13.32 -1.22
C ARG A 94 -20.03 13.24 -2.67
N LEU A 95 -19.51 12.30 -3.45
CA LEU A 95 -19.91 12.10 -4.84
C LEU A 95 -21.32 11.49 -4.94
N GLU A 96 -21.66 10.55 -4.04
CA GLU A 96 -23.01 9.97 -3.99
C GLU A 96 -24.10 10.97 -3.54
N ALA A 97 -23.78 11.91 -2.65
CA ALA A 97 -24.75 12.90 -2.15
C ALA A 97 -25.07 14.03 -3.16
N THR A 98 -24.40 14.07 -4.31
CA THR A 98 -24.58 15.11 -5.35
C THR A 98 -25.33 14.61 -6.59
N VAL A 99 -25.93 13.41 -6.52
CA VAL A 99 -26.75 12.82 -7.59
C VAL A 99 -28.24 12.84 -7.23
#